data_AF-A0AA47M4L1-F1
#
_entry.id   AF-A0AA47M4L1-F1
#
_cell.length_a   1.000
_cell.length_b   1.000
_cell.length_c   1.000
_cell.angle_alpha   90.00
_cell.angle_beta   90.00
_cell.angle_gamma   90.00
#
_symmetry.space_group_name_H-M   'P 1'
#
loop_
_entity.id
_entity.type
_entity.pdbx_description
1 polymer ?
#
loop_
_entity_poly.entity_id
_entity_poly.type
_entity_poly.pdbx_seq_one_letter_code
_entity_poly.pdbx_strand_id
1 'polypeptide(L)'
;MDFVEEKKLPLNKLISVCTNGAPCMLGKHKGFITLLRQHEKRCILNFHCILHQEALCAQMCGDQLTEVMGLVIRVVNFIVARALNDRQFKALLDEFGSNYPGLLLHNNVRWLSRGKVLSRFAACLNEIRAFLKMKNAEHPELSDTEWLLMFYYLVDITEHLNQLNVKMQGIGNTVLSLQQAVFSFEKKLEIFIRDIETGRLLHFKKLREFRDACETGDPAQRFHLQQLAGFTSELLMAFKSRFGDFRELTTLFKFITHPHECALDESHLSCIPGVSIGDLELEVADMTASDIWMAKFKALNVQLEGIARQRAKLASEHQWTEMKKIQAEDELILKTWNELPLTYHTMQRVSIAVLTMFGSTYACEQSFSHMNNIKTNLRSRLTDDSLNACMKLRLTKYEPDYKAISKTMQHQKSH
;
A
#
# COMPACT_ATOMS: atom_id res chain seq x y z
N MET A 1 -4.97 -1.75 29.91
CA MET A 1 -3.95 -0.67 30.01
C MET A 1 -2.59 -1.22 30.42
N ASP A 2 -2.56 -2.47 30.89
CA ASP A 2 -1.40 -3.21 31.38
C ASP A 2 -0.17 -3.11 30.48
N PHE A 3 -0.33 -3.26 29.16
CA PHE A 3 0.79 -3.11 28.21
C PHE A 3 1.44 -1.72 28.25
N VAL A 4 0.63 -0.67 28.36
CA VAL A 4 1.10 0.72 28.42
C VAL A 4 1.88 0.94 29.72
N GLU A 5 1.36 0.43 30.83
CA GLU A 5 1.98 0.52 32.15
C GLU A 5 3.29 -0.27 32.21
N GLU A 6 3.28 -1.52 31.72
CA GLU A 6 4.44 -2.40 31.63
C GLU A 6 5.56 -1.76 30.79
N LYS A 7 5.20 -1.16 29.66
CA LYS A 7 6.16 -0.49 28.76
C LYS A 7 6.43 0.97 29.13
N LYS A 8 5.81 1.49 30.20
CA LYS A 8 5.92 2.89 30.67
C LYS A 8 5.69 3.90 29.54
N LEU A 9 4.71 3.65 28.69
CA LEU A 9 4.42 4.51 27.53
C LEU A 9 3.67 5.77 27.99
N PRO A 10 4.14 6.98 27.62
CA PRO A 10 3.51 8.23 28.03
C PRO A 10 2.25 8.50 27.20
N LEU A 11 1.10 7.98 27.62
CA LEU A 11 -0.17 8.16 26.90
C LEU A 11 -0.59 9.62 26.76
N ASN A 12 -0.19 10.49 27.67
CA ASN A 12 -0.41 11.93 27.55
C ASN A 12 0.26 12.56 26.32
N LYS A 13 1.23 11.88 25.70
CA LYS A 13 1.90 12.29 24.44
C LYS A 13 1.32 11.61 23.19
N LEU A 14 0.34 10.72 23.33
CA LEU A 14 -0.26 10.00 22.19
C LEU A 14 -1.09 10.96 21.32
N ILE A 15 -0.80 11.08 20.03
CA ILE A 15 -1.50 12.07 19.17
C ILE A 15 -2.53 11.37 18.29
N SER A 16 -2.13 10.24 17.71
CA SER A 16 -2.97 9.49 16.78
C SER A 16 -2.80 7.99 16.98
N VAL A 17 -3.82 7.24 16.57
CA VAL A 17 -3.81 5.79 16.48
C VAL A 17 -4.22 5.39 15.06
N CYS A 18 -3.45 4.49 14.47
CA CYS A 18 -3.78 3.88 13.19
C CYS A 18 -4.27 2.44 13.44
N THR A 19 -5.45 2.08 12.92
CA THR A 19 -6.05 0.74 13.11
C THR A 19 -6.45 0.12 11.78
N ASN A 20 -6.71 -1.19 11.75
CA ASN A 20 -7.27 -1.85 10.57
C ASN A 20 -8.78 -1.58 10.37
N GLY A 21 -9.39 -0.72 11.19
CA GLY A 21 -10.82 -0.40 11.09
C GLY A 21 -11.77 -1.51 11.53
N ALA A 22 -11.28 -2.57 12.18
CA ALA A 22 -12.16 -3.64 12.68
C ALA A 22 -13.17 -3.12 13.72
N PRO A 23 -14.37 -3.72 13.83
CA PRO A 23 -15.40 -3.28 14.79
C PRO A 23 -14.93 -3.25 16.25
N CYS A 24 -14.02 -4.14 16.65
CA CYS A 24 -13.42 -4.13 17.99
C CYS A 24 -12.49 -2.92 18.22
N MET A 25 -11.98 -2.29 17.16
CA MET A 25 -11.14 -1.10 17.24
C MET A 25 -11.98 0.18 17.23
N LEU A 26 -13.00 0.24 16.35
CA LEU A 26 -13.78 1.45 16.07
C LEU A 26 -15.17 1.50 16.73
N GLY A 27 -15.60 0.43 17.41
CA GLY A 27 -16.94 0.32 17.99
C GLY A 27 -17.33 1.52 18.86
N LYS A 28 -18.54 2.06 18.64
CA LYS A 28 -19.05 3.29 19.28
C LYS A 28 -19.00 3.28 20.81
N HIS A 29 -19.16 2.12 21.43
CA HIS A 29 -19.24 1.98 22.89
C HIS A 29 -18.09 1.16 23.50
N LYS A 30 -17.70 0.08 22.82
CA LYS A 30 -16.69 -0.89 23.30
C LYS A 30 -15.45 -0.98 22.41
N GLY A 31 -15.35 -0.11 21.40
CA GLY A 31 -14.17 -0.06 20.53
C GLY A 31 -12.96 0.46 21.29
N PHE A 32 -11.78 -0.08 20.96
CA PHE A 32 -10.51 0.36 21.54
C PHE A 32 -10.34 1.90 21.52
N ILE A 33 -10.60 2.55 20.39
CA ILE A 33 -10.45 4.01 20.26
C ILE A 33 -11.41 4.76 21.19
N THR A 34 -12.66 4.30 21.30
CA THR A 34 -13.66 4.88 22.19
C THR A 34 -13.21 4.79 23.64
N LEU A 35 -12.78 3.60 24.08
CA LEU A 35 -12.31 3.37 25.44
C LEU A 35 -11.04 4.18 25.74
N LEU A 36 -10.14 4.30 24.77
CA LEU A 36 -8.92 5.08 24.90
C LEU A 36 -9.21 6.58 25.05
N ARG A 37 -10.12 7.13 24.25
CA ARG A 37 -10.56 8.54 24.38
C ARG A 37 -11.25 8.80 25.72
N GLN A 38 -12.04 7.86 26.22
CA GLN A 38 -12.67 7.95 27.55
C GLN A 38 -11.64 7.94 28.68
N HIS A 39 -10.62 7.07 28.56
CA HIS A 39 -9.53 6.99 29.53
C HIS A 39 -8.68 8.27 29.56
N GLU A 40 -8.23 8.73 28.39
CA GLU A 40 -7.37 9.91 28.26
C GLU A 40 -8.13 11.24 28.39
N LYS A 41 -9.47 11.19 28.38
CA LYS A 41 -10.37 12.36 28.47
C LYS A 41 -10.02 13.48 27.49
N ARG A 42 -9.56 13.12 26.28
CA ARG A 42 -9.17 14.06 25.23
C ARG A 42 -9.39 13.48 23.84
N CYS A 43 -9.34 14.36 22.85
CA CYS A 43 -9.36 13.94 21.46
C CYS A 43 -8.06 13.18 21.11
N ILE A 44 -8.20 12.08 20.38
CA ILE A 44 -7.11 11.29 19.81
C ILE A 44 -7.48 11.04 18.36
N LEU A 45 -6.61 11.42 17.42
CA LEU A 45 -6.84 11.17 16.01
C LEU A 45 -6.88 9.66 15.76
N ASN A 46 -7.85 9.23 14.97
CA ASN A 46 -7.97 7.85 14.56
C ASN A 46 -7.88 7.79 13.05
N PHE A 47 -6.94 7.00 12.56
CA PHE A 47 -6.78 6.71 11.15
C PHE A 47 -7.05 5.23 10.91
N HIS A 48 -7.71 4.93 9.80
CA HIS A 48 -7.65 3.58 9.26
C HIS A 48 -6.33 3.43 8.50
N CYS A 49 -5.67 2.29 8.64
CA CYS A 49 -4.45 1.97 7.89
C CYS A 49 -4.62 2.23 6.39
N ILE A 50 -3.75 3.09 5.85
CA ILE A 50 -3.81 3.53 4.46
C ILE A 50 -3.71 2.36 3.46
N LEU A 51 -2.87 1.37 3.76
CA LEU A 51 -2.70 0.17 2.93
C LEU A 51 -3.93 -0.74 3.03
N HIS A 52 -4.55 -0.83 4.21
CA HIS A 52 -5.79 -1.59 4.35
C HIS A 52 -6.96 -0.89 3.66
N GLN A 53 -7.06 0.44 3.75
CA GLN A 53 -8.06 1.22 3.01
C GLN A 53 -7.93 1.01 1.50
N GLU A 54 -6.72 1.09 0.94
CA GLU A 54 -6.46 0.84 -0.48
C GLU A 54 -6.88 -0.59 -0.89
N ALA A 55 -6.52 -1.60 -0.08
CA ALA A 55 -6.93 -2.97 -0.33
C ALA A 55 -8.47 -3.14 -0.30
N LEU A 56 -9.17 -2.40 0.58
CA LEU A 56 -10.63 -2.41 0.63
C LEU A 56 -11.26 -1.70 -0.58
N CYS A 57 -10.65 -0.64 -1.11
CA CYS A 57 -11.09 -0.03 -2.38
C CYS A 57 -10.98 -1.05 -3.52
N ALA A 58 -9.86 -1.75 -3.61
CA ALA A 58 -9.61 -2.73 -4.66
C ALA A 58 -10.55 -3.96 -4.59
N GLN A 59 -11.09 -4.26 -3.41
CA GLN A 59 -12.08 -5.32 -3.22
C GLN A 59 -13.48 -4.96 -3.73
N MET A 60 -13.76 -3.68 -4.05
CA MET A 60 -15.09 -3.24 -4.50
C MET A 60 -15.47 -3.75 -5.89
N CYS A 61 -14.53 -4.23 -6.70
CA CYS A 61 -14.81 -4.98 -7.93
C CYS A 61 -15.26 -6.44 -7.64
N GLY A 62 -15.93 -6.66 -6.51
CA GLY A 62 -15.97 -7.93 -5.79
C GLY A 62 -16.47 -9.11 -6.60
N ASP A 63 -17.61 -8.99 -7.27
CA ASP A 63 -18.23 -10.13 -7.95
C ASP A 63 -17.49 -10.50 -9.24
N GLN A 64 -17.19 -9.52 -10.10
CA GLN A 64 -16.47 -9.72 -11.36
C GLN A 64 -15.03 -10.18 -11.13
N LEU A 65 -14.34 -9.59 -10.15
CA LEU A 65 -13.02 -10.03 -9.76
C LEU A 65 -13.05 -11.44 -9.18
N THR A 66 -14.05 -11.77 -8.36
CA THR A 66 -14.16 -13.10 -7.76
C THR A 66 -14.39 -14.17 -8.82
N GLU A 67 -15.17 -13.87 -9.85
CA GLU A 67 -15.37 -14.75 -10.99
C GLU A 67 -14.06 -15.01 -11.76
N VAL A 68 -13.39 -13.94 -12.20
CA VAL A 68 -12.12 -14.04 -12.93
C VAL A 68 -11.04 -14.73 -12.10
N MET A 69 -10.85 -14.29 -10.85
CA MET A 69 -9.89 -14.91 -9.93
C MET A 69 -10.25 -16.36 -9.63
N GLY A 70 -11.54 -16.68 -9.54
CA GLY A 70 -12.03 -18.03 -9.33
C GLY A 70 -11.53 -18.98 -10.42
N LEU A 71 -11.67 -18.59 -11.69
CA LEU A 71 -11.14 -19.38 -12.81
C LEU A 71 -9.61 -19.42 -12.80
N VAL A 72 -8.94 -18.28 -12.67
CA VAL A 72 -7.47 -18.20 -12.64
C VAL A 72 -6.90 -19.11 -11.56
N ILE A 73 -7.48 -19.10 -10.35
CA ILE A 73 -7.05 -19.97 -9.25
C ILE A 73 -7.31 -21.44 -9.57
N ARG A 74 -8.46 -21.80 -10.16
CA ARG A 74 -8.74 -23.19 -10.57
C ARG A 74 -7.67 -23.71 -11.55
N VAL A 75 -7.37 -22.93 -12.59
CA VAL A 75 -6.39 -23.29 -13.62
C VAL A 75 -4.98 -23.37 -13.03
N VAL A 76 -4.57 -22.36 -12.25
CA VAL A 76 -3.27 -22.36 -11.57
C VAL A 76 -3.12 -23.57 -10.65
N ASN A 77 -4.14 -23.89 -9.85
CA ASN A 77 -4.10 -25.05 -8.97
C ASN A 77 -4.03 -26.36 -9.76
N PHE A 78 -4.77 -26.48 -10.87
CA PHE A 78 -4.68 -27.67 -11.73
C PHE A 78 -3.26 -27.91 -12.27
N ILE A 79 -2.56 -26.83 -12.66
CA ILE A 79 -1.20 -26.89 -13.20
C ILE A 79 -0.18 -27.10 -12.07
N VAL A 80 -0.18 -26.24 -11.05
CA VAL A 80 0.92 -26.15 -10.08
C VAL A 80 0.76 -27.09 -8.88
N ALA A 81 -0.47 -27.46 -8.49
CA ALA A 81 -0.66 -28.30 -7.31
C ALA A 81 -0.23 -29.76 -7.53
N ARG A 82 -0.11 -30.21 -8.77
CA ARG A 82 0.37 -31.55 -9.13
C ARG A 82 1.80 -31.48 -9.66
N ALA A 83 2.75 -32.12 -8.97
CA ALA A 83 4.17 -32.06 -9.30
C ALA A 83 4.50 -32.45 -10.76
N LEU A 84 3.78 -33.43 -11.31
CA LEU A 84 3.94 -33.82 -12.72
C LEU A 84 3.47 -32.73 -13.68
N ASN A 85 2.31 -32.13 -13.41
CA ASN A 85 1.77 -31.04 -14.24
C ASN A 85 2.68 -29.81 -14.16
N ASP A 86 3.15 -29.45 -12.97
CA ASP A 86 4.09 -28.34 -12.77
C ASP A 86 5.38 -28.55 -13.56
N ARG A 87 5.99 -29.74 -13.48
CA ARG A 87 7.20 -30.07 -14.24
C ARG A 87 6.97 -30.02 -15.76
N GLN A 88 5.85 -30.56 -16.24
CA GLN A 88 5.52 -30.57 -17.66
C GLN A 88 5.20 -29.17 -18.19
N PHE A 89 4.51 -28.36 -17.39
CA PHE A 89 4.22 -26.97 -17.76
C PHE A 89 5.49 -26.12 -17.79
N LYS A 90 6.42 -26.33 -16.86
CA LYS A 90 7.75 -25.67 -16.90
C LYS A 90 8.54 -26.05 -18.14
N ALA A 91 8.57 -27.34 -18.50
CA ALA A 91 9.20 -27.77 -19.75
C ALA A 91 8.55 -27.10 -20.97
N LEU A 92 7.23 -26.97 -20.99
CA LEU A 92 6.50 -26.25 -22.05
C LEU A 92 6.93 -24.78 -22.08
N LEU A 93 6.98 -24.09 -20.94
CA LEU A 93 7.43 -22.69 -20.88
C LEU A 93 8.86 -22.51 -21.42
N ASP A 94 9.75 -23.45 -21.11
CA ASP A 94 11.14 -23.43 -21.61
C ASP A 94 11.17 -23.63 -23.14
N GLU A 95 10.35 -24.53 -23.69
CA GLU A 95 10.24 -24.76 -25.14
C GLU A 95 9.70 -23.52 -25.89
N PHE A 96 8.77 -22.77 -25.29
CA PHE A 96 8.24 -21.52 -25.85
C PHE A 96 9.13 -20.30 -25.59
N GLY A 97 10.26 -20.47 -24.90
CA GLY A 97 11.17 -19.36 -24.56
C GLY A 97 10.54 -18.33 -23.62
N SER A 98 9.66 -18.76 -22.72
CA SER A 98 8.98 -17.87 -21.78
C SER A 98 9.96 -17.21 -20.81
N ASN A 99 9.72 -15.93 -20.50
CA ASN A 99 10.50 -15.18 -19.51
C ASN A 99 10.22 -15.61 -18.05
N TYR A 100 9.25 -16.52 -17.83
CA TYR A 100 8.85 -16.95 -16.50
C TYR A 100 9.12 -18.44 -16.28
N PRO A 101 9.70 -18.84 -15.14
CA PRO A 101 10.02 -20.24 -14.84
C PRO A 101 8.82 -21.05 -14.34
N GLY A 102 7.59 -20.55 -14.48
CA GLY A 102 6.37 -21.15 -13.94
C GLY A 102 5.35 -20.15 -13.39
N LEU A 103 4.14 -20.64 -13.09
CA LEU A 103 3.05 -19.85 -12.51
C LEU A 103 3.24 -19.59 -11.00
N LEU A 104 2.51 -18.61 -10.49
CA LEU A 104 2.49 -18.28 -9.06
C LEU A 104 1.26 -18.91 -8.39
N LEU A 105 1.47 -19.66 -7.31
CA LEU A 105 0.37 -20.09 -6.45
C LEU A 105 -0.24 -18.88 -5.75
N HIS A 106 -1.56 -18.80 -5.76
CA HIS A 106 -2.30 -17.77 -5.05
C HIS A 106 -2.20 -17.98 -3.53
N ASN A 107 -1.88 -16.91 -2.79
CA ASN A 107 -2.16 -16.85 -1.36
C ASN A 107 -3.30 -15.85 -1.11
N ASN A 108 -4.25 -16.22 -0.24
CA ASN A 108 -5.42 -15.37 0.06
C ASN A 108 -5.06 -14.10 0.86
N VAL A 109 -3.77 -13.83 1.09
CA VAL A 109 -3.32 -12.93 2.16
C VAL A 109 -3.31 -11.47 1.70
N ARG A 110 -3.14 -11.15 0.40
CA ARG A 110 -2.99 -9.75 -0.07
C ARG A 110 -3.50 -9.49 -1.49
N TRP A 111 -4.05 -8.30 -1.71
CA TRP A 111 -4.35 -7.80 -3.06
C TRP A 111 -3.13 -7.82 -4.01
N LEU A 112 -1.95 -7.45 -3.51
CA LEU A 112 -0.71 -7.44 -4.31
C LEU A 112 -0.32 -8.81 -4.88
N SER A 113 -0.63 -9.91 -4.17
CA SER A 113 -0.35 -11.25 -4.71
C SER A 113 -1.31 -11.59 -5.84
N ARG A 114 -2.56 -11.12 -5.79
CA ARG A 114 -3.55 -11.28 -6.87
C ARG A 114 -3.10 -10.61 -8.16
N GLY A 115 -2.67 -9.35 -8.10
CA GLY A 115 -2.17 -8.62 -9.28
C GLY A 115 -0.97 -9.32 -9.94
N LYS A 116 -0.02 -9.83 -9.15
CA LYS A 116 1.12 -10.60 -9.67
C LYS A 116 0.71 -11.93 -10.31
N VAL A 117 -0.27 -12.62 -9.73
CA VAL A 117 -0.83 -13.87 -10.30
C VAL A 117 -1.50 -13.56 -11.63
N LEU A 118 -2.36 -12.54 -11.70
CA LEU A 118 -3.04 -12.10 -12.93
C LEU A 118 -2.04 -11.73 -14.03
N SER A 119 -1.05 -10.89 -13.72
CA SER A 119 -0.01 -10.47 -14.66
C SER A 119 0.77 -11.67 -15.22
N ARG A 120 1.15 -12.63 -14.37
CA ARG A 120 1.84 -13.84 -14.84
C ARG A 120 0.94 -14.78 -15.64
N PHE A 121 -0.31 -14.94 -15.22
CA PHE A 121 -1.30 -15.73 -15.94
C PHE A 121 -1.52 -15.17 -17.35
N ALA A 122 -1.65 -13.85 -17.47
CA ALA A 122 -1.80 -13.16 -18.75
C ALA A 122 -0.59 -13.38 -19.67
N ALA A 123 0.62 -13.29 -19.09
CA ALA A 123 1.85 -13.50 -19.85
C ALA A 123 2.04 -14.93 -20.35
N CYS A 124 1.42 -15.92 -19.69
CA CYS A 124 1.52 -17.34 -20.05
C CYS A 124 0.21 -17.89 -20.66
N LEU A 125 -0.73 -17.02 -21.06
CA LEU A 125 -2.09 -17.45 -21.39
C LEU A 125 -2.13 -18.43 -22.57
N ASN A 126 -1.26 -18.25 -23.56
CA ASN A 126 -1.19 -19.12 -24.73
C ASN A 126 -0.65 -20.50 -24.37
N GLU A 127 0.40 -20.55 -23.56
CA GLU A 127 1.00 -21.78 -23.03
C GLU A 127 0.03 -22.51 -22.10
N ILE A 128 -0.73 -21.76 -21.28
CA ILE A 128 -1.81 -22.31 -20.45
C ILE A 128 -2.87 -22.98 -21.33
N ARG A 129 -3.37 -22.30 -22.37
CA ARG A 129 -4.35 -22.88 -23.31
C ARG A 129 -3.82 -24.14 -23.99
N ALA A 130 -2.57 -24.12 -24.45
CA ALA A 130 -1.93 -25.28 -25.07
C ALA A 130 -1.79 -26.46 -24.10
N PHE A 131 -1.36 -26.19 -22.87
CA PHE A 131 -1.21 -27.20 -21.83
C PHE A 131 -2.55 -27.83 -21.44
N LEU A 132 -3.59 -27.01 -21.26
CA LEU A 132 -4.94 -27.48 -20.94
C LEU A 132 -5.50 -28.38 -22.05
N LYS A 133 -5.28 -28.01 -23.31
CA LYS A 133 -5.64 -28.85 -24.48
C LYS A 133 -4.90 -30.19 -24.46
N MET A 134 -3.60 -30.21 -24.18
CA MET A 134 -2.81 -31.44 -24.03
C MET A 134 -3.35 -32.35 -22.90
N LYS A 135 -3.93 -31.74 -21.85
CA LYS A 135 -4.49 -32.45 -20.69
C LYS A 135 -5.97 -32.80 -20.82
N ASN A 136 -6.62 -32.49 -21.95
CA ASN A 136 -8.06 -32.60 -22.14
C ASN A 136 -8.85 -31.91 -21.01
N ALA A 137 -8.36 -30.76 -20.53
CA ALA A 137 -9.03 -29.93 -19.55
C ALA A 137 -9.61 -28.70 -20.25
N GLU A 138 -10.93 -28.56 -20.25
CA GLU A 138 -11.62 -27.48 -20.95
C GLU A 138 -12.01 -26.35 -19.99
N HIS A 139 -11.73 -25.13 -20.41
CA HIS A 139 -12.12 -23.89 -19.76
C HIS A 139 -12.58 -22.91 -20.86
N PRO A 140 -13.85 -22.99 -21.31
CA PRO A 140 -14.35 -22.18 -22.43
C PRO A 140 -14.23 -20.68 -22.17
N GLU A 141 -14.27 -20.25 -20.92
CA GLU A 141 -14.09 -18.86 -20.50
C GLU A 141 -12.73 -18.30 -20.94
N LEU A 142 -11.70 -19.14 -21.07
CA LEU A 142 -10.39 -18.72 -21.57
C LEU A 142 -10.40 -18.40 -23.06
N SER A 143 -11.49 -18.64 -23.78
CA SER A 143 -11.68 -18.24 -25.18
C SER A 143 -12.83 -17.23 -25.34
N ASP A 144 -13.51 -16.89 -24.25
CA ASP A 144 -14.64 -15.97 -24.25
C ASP A 144 -14.17 -14.51 -24.27
N THR A 145 -14.71 -13.72 -25.21
CA THR A 145 -14.26 -12.34 -25.43
C THR A 145 -14.61 -11.44 -24.26
N GLU A 146 -15.80 -11.59 -23.66
CA GLU A 146 -16.25 -10.77 -22.54
C GLU A 146 -15.39 -11.03 -21.30
N TRP A 147 -15.15 -12.31 -20.99
CA TRP A 147 -14.27 -12.72 -19.90
C TRP A 147 -12.85 -12.21 -20.11
N LEU A 148 -12.31 -12.30 -21.33
CA LEU A 148 -10.95 -11.84 -21.64
C LEU A 148 -10.82 -10.31 -21.55
N LEU A 149 -11.83 -9.54 -21.98
CA LEU A 149 -11.86 -8.09 -21.77
C LEU A 149 -11.80 -7.75 -20.28
N MET A 150 -12.63 -8.40 -19.46
CA MET A 150 -12.60 -8.21 -18.01
C MET A 150 -11.26 -8.62 -17.40
N PHE A 151 -10.73 -9.78 -17.81
CA PHE A 151 -9.46 -10.30 -17.33
C PHE A 151 -8.30 -9.34 -17.61
N TYR A 152 -8.15 -8.85 -18.85
CA TYR A 152 -7.08 -7.92 -19.18
C TYR A 152 -7.26 -6.54 -18.57
N TYR A 153 -8.50 -6.06 -18.40
CA TYR A 153 -8.78 -4.88 -17.59
C TYR A 153 -8.27 -5.05 -16.15
N LEU A 154 -8.59 -6.18 -15.52
CA LEU A 154 -8.15 -6.49 -14.16
C LEU A 154 -6.62 -6.59 -14.06
N VAL A 155 -5.94 -7.18 -15.04
CA VAL A 155 -4.47 -7.20 -15.12
C VAL A 155 -3.90 -5.78 -15.09
N ASP A 156 -4.41 -4.87 -15.91
CA ASP A 156 -3.90 -3.50 -15.98
C ASP A 156 -4.26 -2.65 -14.74
N ILE A 157 -5.51 -2.69 -14.25
CA ILE A 157 -5.91 -1.89 -13.07
C ILE A 157 -5.23 -2.38 -11.78
N THR A 158 -5.02 -3.70 -11.65
CA THR A 158 -4.30 -4.27 -10.50
C THR A 158 -2.83 -3.85 -10.50
N GLU A 159 -2.21 -3.69 -11.66
CA GLU A 159 -0.85 -3.15 -11.79
C GLU A 159 -0.79 -1.68 -11.33
N HIS A 160 -1.75 -0.84 -11.74
CA HIS A 160 -1.85 0.55 -11.26
C HIS A 160 -2.03 0.65 -9.74
N LEU A 161 -2.89 -0.20 -9.16
CA LEU A 161 -3.09 -0.28 -7.70
C LEU A 161 -1.82 -0.77 -6.99
N ASN A 162 -1.12 -1.76 -7.55
CA ASN A 162 0.15 -2.24 -7.02
C ASN A 162 1.23 -1.13 -7.02
N GLN A 163 1.28 -0.29 -8.05
CA GLN A 163 2.19 0.87 -8.09
C GLN A 163 1.88 1.88 -6.98
N LEU A 164 0.61 2.21 -6.75
CA LEU A 164 0.21 3.06 -5.61
C LEU A 164 0.63 2.42 -4.29
N ASN A 165 0.33 1.14 -4.11
CA ASN A 165 0.63 0.42 -2.89
C ASN A 165 2.14 0.41 -2.58
N VAL A 166 2.98 0.12 -3.58
CA VAL A 166 4.45 0.19 -3.46
C VAL A 166 4.91 1.60 -3.06
N LYS A 167 4.30 2.66 -3.60
CA LYS A 167 4.63 4.04 -3.25
C LYS A 167 4.29 4.38 -1.79
N MET A 168 3.17 3.86 -1.28
CA MET A 168 2.75 4.06 0.12
C MET A 168 3.53 3.17 1.10
N GLN A 169 4.06 2.04 0.62
CA GLN A 169 4.95 1.17 1.38
C GLN A 169 6.36 1.77 1.47
N GLY A 170 6.89 1.86 2.69
CA GLY A 170 8.24 2.32 2.91
C GLY A 170 8.42 2.94 4.27
N ILE A 171 9.66 3.05 4.70
CA ILE A 171 10.06 3.84 5.87
C ILE A 171 10.33 5.27 5.38
N GLY A 172 9.97 6.27 6.19
CA GLY A 172 10.27 7.67 5.90
C GLY A 172 9.23 8.42 5.05
N ASN A 173 8.09 7.80 4.76
CA ASN A 173 6.95 8.49 4.16
C ASN A 173 6.25 9.33 5.24
N THR A 174 6.10 10.63 5.00
CA THR A 174 5.26 11.50 5.84
C THR A 174 3.78 11.30 5.52
N VAL A 175 2.89 11.63 6.46
CA VAL A 175 1.43 11.63 6.19
C VAL A 175 1.05 12.50 4.99
N LEU A 176 1.76 13.61 4.76
CA LEU A 176 1.58 14.47 3.59
C LEU A 176 1.95 13.74 2.28
N SER A 177 3.10 13.06 2.24
CA SER A 177 3.52 12.29 1.05
C SER A 177 2.54 11.15 0.72
N LEU A 178 2.01 10.50 1.75
CA LEU A 178 1.00 9.45 1.64
C LEU A 178 -0.32 10.00 1.10
N GLN A 179 -0.80 11.13 1.64
CA GLN A 179 -1.96 11.84 1.13
C GLN A 179 -1.81 12.17 -0.36
N GLN A 180 -0.68 12.77 -0.74
CA GLN A 180 -0.40 13.17 -2.12
C GLN A 180 -0.37 11.97 -3.06
N ALA A 181 0.14 10.81 -2.61
CA ALA A 181 0.11 9.58 -3.38
C ALA A 181 -1.32 9.11 -3.69
N VAL A 182 -2.20 9.12 -2.68
CA VAL A 182 -3.62 8.76 -2.82
C VAL A 182 -4.35 9.75 -3.75
N PHE A 183 -4.25 11.05 -3.50
CA PHE A 183 -4.94 12.06 -4.33
C PHE A 183 -4.43 12.09 -5.76
N SER A 184 -3.13 11.86 -5.97
CA SER A 184 -2.57 11.69 -7.32
C SER A 184 -3.18 10.47 -8.02
N PHE A 185 -3.41 9.37 -7.30
CA PHE A 185 -4.03 8.18 -7.85
C PHE A 185 -5.50 8.40 -8.21
N GLU A 186 -6.27 9.13 -7.40
CA GLU A 186 -7.64 9.51 -7.74
C GLU A 186 -7.70 10.32 -9.05
N LYS A 187 -6.75 11.24 -9.26
CA LYS A 187 -6.61 11.96 -10.53
C LYS A 187 -6.25 11.04 -11.69
N LYS A 188 -5.46 10.00 -11.46
CA LYS A 188 -5.21 8.97 -12.47
C LYS A 188 -6.46 8.16 -12.79
N LEU A 189 -7.28 7.80 -11.79
CA LEU A 189 -8.55 7.12 -12.03
C LEU A 189 -9.50 7.97 -12.89
N GLU A 190 -9.58 9.30 -12.65
CA GLU A 190 -10.33 10.22 -13.51
C GLU A 190 -9.83 10.18 -14.98
N ILE A 191 -8.51 10.08 -15.19
CA ILE A 191 -7.91 9.92 -16.52
C ILE A 191 -8.25 8.54 -17.12
N PHE A 192 -8.17 7.48 -16.33
CA PHE A 192 -8.43 6.11 -16.75
C PHE A 192 -9.87 5.90 -17.22
N ILE A 193 -10.85 6.47 -16.49
CA ILE A 193 -12.27 6.44 -16.88
C ILE A 193 -12.41 7.00 -18.30
N ARG A 194 -11.88 8.21 -18.55
CA ARG A 194 -11.94 8.86 -19.87
C ARG A 194 -11.14 8.11 -20.95
N ASP A 195 -10.02 7.48 -20.60
CA ASP A 195 -9.22 6.67 -21.51
C ASP A 195 -9.99 5.41 -21.99
N ILE A 196 -10.75 4.79 -21.08
CA ILE A 196 -11.63 3.65 -21.38
C ILE A 196 -12.84 4.10 -22.21
N GLU A 197 -13.54 5.17 -21.80
CA GLU A 197 -14.73 5.67 -22.49
C GLU A 197 -14.44 6.10 -23.93
N THR A 198 -13.26 6.67 -24.18
CA THR A 198 -12.82 7.05 -25.53
C THR A 198 -12.29 5.86 -26.33
N GLY A 199 -12.13 4.69 -25.72
CA GLY A 199 -11.57 3.50 -26.37
C GLY A 199 -10.11 3.64 -26.77
N ARG A 200 -9.36 4.62 -26.26
CA ARG A 200 -7.93 4.78 -26.62
C ARG A 200 -7.05 3.76 -25.90
N LEU A 201 -7.41 3.43 -24.65
CA LEU A 201 -6.73 2.45 -23.80
C LEU A 201 -5.20 2.68 -23.74
N LEU A 202 -4.77 3.94 -23.63
CA LEU A 202 -3.36 4.32 -23.50
C LEU A 202 -2.76 3.85 -22.18
N HIS A 203 -3.59 3.70 -21.14
CA HIS A 203 -3.19 3.28 -19.80
C HIS A 203 -3.55 1.83 -19.48
N PHE A 204 -4.19 1.13 -20.42
CA PHE A 204 -4.58 -0.28 -20.30
C PHE A 204 -3.93 -1.07 -21.43
N LYS A 205 -2.61 -1.25 -21.33
CA LYS A 205 -1.79 -1.80 -22.42
C LYS A 205 -2.22 -3.23 -22.77
N LYS A 206 -2.48 -4.08 -21.78
CA LYS A 206 -2.87 -5.48 -22.01
C LYS A 206 -4.26 -5.59 -22.58
N LEU A 207 -5.19 -4.79 -22.07
CA LEU A 207 -6.53 -4.70 -22.63
C LEU A 207 -6.51 -4.21 -24.09
N ARG A 208 -5.67 -3.21 -24.38
CA ARG A 208 -5.48 -2.68 -25.74
C ARG A 208 -4.91 -3.74 -26.68
N GLU A 209 -3.82 -4.40 -26.29
CA GLU A 209 -3.19 -5.49 -27.06
C GLU A 209 -4.20 -6.58 -27.42
N PHE A 210 -5.05 -6.99 -26.46
CA PHE A 210 -6.09 -7.97 -26.71
C PHE A 210 -7.17 -7.45 -27.66
N ARG A 211 -7.69 -6.25 -27.40
CA ARG A 211 -8.74 -5.64 -28.23
C ARG A 211 -8.28 -5.44 -29.67
N ASP A 212 -7.07 -4.96 -29.89
CA ASP A 212 -6.53 -4.73 -31.24
C ASP A 212 -6.30 -6.05 -32.00
N ALA A 213 -6.14 -7.17 -31.29
CA ALA A 213 -6.05 -8.51 -31.87
C ALA A 213 -7.43 -9.12 -32.20
N CYS A 214 -8.52 -8.60 -31.64
CA CYS A 214 -9.89 -8.96 -32.01
C CYS A 214 -10.37 -8.06 -33.16
N GLU A 215 -10.95 -8.62 -34.22
CA GLU A 215 -11.39 -7.86 -35.40
C GLU A 215 -12.29 -6.66 -35.01
N THR A 216 -11.92 -5.47 -35.49
CA THR A 216 -12.50 -4.18 -35.10
C THR A 216 -13.92 -3.99 -35.66
N GLY A 217 -14.93 -3.77 -34.80
CA GLY A 217 -16.24 -3.28 -35.26
C GLY A 217 -17.48 -3.70 -34.47
N ASP A 218 -17.34 -4.57 -33.46
CA ASP A 218 -18.50 -5.10 -32.73
C ASP A 218 -19.11 -4.06 -31.74
N PRO A 219 -20.39 -3.66 -31.88
CA PRO A 219 -21.10 -2.84 -30.92
C PRO A 219 -21.04 -3.37 -29.47
N ALA A 220 -20.96 -4.69 -29.28
CA ALA A 220 -20.83 -5.31 -27.96
C ALA A 220 -19.55 -4.87 -27.24
N GLN A 221 -18.44 -4.72 -27.96
CA GLN A 221 -17.17 -4.25 -27.36
C GLN A 221 -17.30 -2.83 -26.78
N ARG A 222 -18.08 -1.96 -27.42
CA ARG A 222 -18.32 -0.60 -26.91
C ARG A 222 -19.12 -0.60 -25.62
N PHE A 223 -20.12 -1.49 -25.52
CA PHE A 223 -20.89 -1.68 -24.30
C PHE A 223 -20.00 -2.21 -23.15
N HIS A 224 -19.11 -3.16 -23.42
CA HIS A 224 -18.16 -3.66 -22.42
C HIS A 224 -17.20 -2.56 -21.94
N LEU A 225 -16.67 -1.72 -22.82
CA LEU A 225 -15.83 -0.58 -22.39
C LEU A 225 -16.58 0.37 -21.45
N GLN A 226 -17.87 0.61 -21.69
CA GLN A 226 -18.69 1.43 -20.79
C GLN A 226 -18.85 0.77 -19.40
N GLN A 227 -19.00 -0.56 -19.33
CA GLN A 227 -19.00 -1.29 -18.06
C GLN A 227 -17.65 -1.16 -17.33
N LEU A 228 -16.53 -1.32 -18.04
CA LEU A 228 -15.18 -1.16 -17.47
C LEU A 228 -14.92 0.25 -16.93
N ALA A 229 -15.43 1.27 -17.62
CA ALA A 229 -15.40 2.65 -17.12
C ALA A 229 -16.25 2.80 -15.86
N GLY A 230 -17.42 2.15 -15.80
CA GLY A 230 -18.27 2.06 -14.62
C GLY A 230 -17.54 1.50 -13.40
N PHE A 231 -16.86 0.36 -13.53
CA PHE A 231 -16.06 -0.23 -12.44
C PHE A 231 -14.92 0.71 -11.98
N THR A 232 -14.29 1.40 -12.92
CA THR A 232 -13.24 2.37 -12.59
C THR A 232 -13.81 3.60 -11.85
N SER A 233 -15.03 4.00 -12.18
CA SER A 233 -15.77 5.06 -11.48
C SER A 233 -16.14 4.66 -10.05
N GLU A 234 -16.64 3.43 -9.86
CA GLU A 234 -16.92 2.88 -8.52
C GLU A 234 -15.65 2.83 -7.65
N LEU A 235 -14.53 2.40 -8.23
CA LEU A 235 -13.23 2.42 -7.55
C LEU A 235 -12.84 3.85 -7.13
N LEU A 236 -12.99 4.85 -8.02
CA LEU A 236 -12.73 6.26 -7.70
C LEU A 236 -13.62 6.74 -6.55
N MET A 237 -14.91 6.41 -6.56
CA MET A 237 -15.84 6.79 -5.49
C MET A 237 -15.47 6.12 -4.16
N ALA A 238 -15.00 4.87 -4.19
CA ALA A 238 -14.49 4.18 -3.01
C ALA A 238 -13.28 4.91 -2.41
N PHE A 239 -12.30 5.30 -3.24
CA PHE A 239 -11.16 6.10 -2.79
C PHE A 239 -11.61 7.44 -2.19
N LYS A 240 -12.50 8.17 -2.88
CA LYS A 240 -13.02 9.45 -2.39
C LYS A 240 -13.70 9.33 -1.03
N SER A 241 -14.51 8.29 -0.84
CA SER A 241 -15.21 8.03 0.40
C SER A 241 -14.26 7.62 1.53
N ARG A 242 -13.36 6.65 1.29
CA ARG A 242 -12.51 6.08 2.34
C ARG A 242 -11.42 7.04 2.83
N PHE A 243 -10.85 7.84 1.92
CA PHE A 243 -9.82 8.84 2.24
C PHE A 243 -10.42 10.24 2.45
N GLY A 244 -11.69 10.34 2.85
CA GLY A 244 -12.36 11.62 3.09
C GLY A 244 -11.70 12.42 4.23
N ASP A 245 -11.30 11.75 5.29
CA ASP A 245 -10.58 12.30 6.45
C ASP A 245 -9.25 12.95 6.07
N PHE A 246 -8.53 12.36 5.12
CA PHE A 246 -7.32 12.98 4.57
C PHE A 246 -7.62 14.35 3.95
N ARG A 247 -8.77 14.57 3.32
CA ARG A 247 -9.11 15.87 2.72
C ARG A 247 -9.32 16.93 3.77
N GLU A 248 -10.05 16.59 4.83
CA GLU A 248 -10.32 17.48 5.96
C GLU A 248 -9.02 17.91 6.65
N LEU A 249 -8.03 17.01 6.74
CA LEU A 249 -6.76 17.28 7.41
C LEU A 249 -5.66 17.84 6.49
N THR A 250 -5.99 18.22 5.25
CA THR A 250 -5.00 18.68 4.26
C THR A 250 -4.16 19.86 4.77
N THR A 251 -4.79 20.85 5.41
CA THR A 251 -4.08 22.02 5.92
C THR A 251 -3.11 21.64 7.03
N LEU A 252 -3.54 20.76 7.94
CA LEU A 252 -2.69 20.23 9.00
C LEU A 252 -1.50 19.43 8.44
N PHE A 253 -1.73 18.57 7.44
CA PHE A 253 -0.65 17.79 6.83
C PHE A 253 0.33 18.66 6.05
N LYS A 254 -0.13 19.71 5.38
CA LYS A 254 0.76 20.64 4.65
C LYS A 254 1.65 21.47 5.58
N PHE A 255 1.21 21.70 6.82
CA PHE A 255 1.91 22.54 7.79
C PHE A 255 3.39 22.15 7.98
N ILE A 256 3.74 20.86 7.89
CA ILE A 256 5.13 20.40 8.08
C ILE A 256 6.12 20.91 7.03
N THR A 257 5.64 21.35 5.86
CA THR A 257 6.47 21.86 4.74
C THR A 257 6.13 23.29 4.34
N HIS A 258 4.88 23.70 4.51
CA HIS A 258 4.38 25.03 4.12
C HIS A 258 3.64 25.69 5.29
N PRO A 259 4.29 25.89 6.45
CA PRO A 259 3.61 26.41 7.64
C PRO A 259 3.00 27.82 7.42
N HIS A 260 3.57 28.61 6.52
CA HIS A 260 3.10 29.95 6.16
C HIS A 260 1.88 29.97 5.23
N GLU A 261 1.54 28.85 4.59
CA GLU A 261 0.37 28.73 3.71
C GLU A 261 -0.83 28.08 4.41
N CYS A 262 -0.66 27.70 5.68
CA CYS A 262 -1.61 26.86 6.41
C CYS A 262 -2.33 27.65 7.50
N ALA A 263 -3.63 27.89 7.29
CA ALA A 263 -4.51 28.42 8.33
C ALA A 263 -5.08 27.26 9.16
N LEU A 264 -4.50 27.01 10.33
CA LEU A 264 -4.99 25.98 11.26
C LEU A 264 -6.02 26.60 12.22
N ASP A 265 -7.08 25.85 12.49
CA ASP A 265 -8.14 26.22 13.43
C ASP A 265 -8.18 25.27 14.64
N GLU A 266 -9.07 25.55 15.60
CA GLU A 266 -9.21 24.75 16.82
C GLU A 266 -9.53 23.28 16.53
N SER A 267 -10.24 22.98 15.44
CA SER A 267 -10.62 21.60 15.10
C SER A 267 -9.37 20.77 14.78
N HIS A 268 -8.41 21.34 14.05
CA HIS A 268 -7.13 20.71 13.74
C HIS A 268 -6.28 20.49 14.99
N LEU A 269 -6.27 21.46 15.91
CA LEU A 269 -5.36 21.48 17.06
C LEU A 269 -5.90 20.77 18.30
N SER A 270 -7.22 20.55 18.40
CA SER A 270 -7.90 19.92 19.54
C SER A 270 -7.34 18.56 19.97
N CYS A 271 -6.63 17.88 19.07
CA CYS A 271 -6.02 16.57 19.26
C CYS A 271 -4.52 16.61 19.65
N ILE A 272 -3.89 17.78 19.63
CA ILE A 272 -2.47 17.98 19.92
C ILE A 272 -2.34 18.59 21.33
N PRO A 273 -1.89 17.82 22.33
CA PRO A 273 -1.83 18.31 23.71
C PRO A 273 -0.85 19.48 23.88
N GLY A 274 -1.28 20.51 24.60
CA GLY A 274 -0.41 21.64 24.96
C GLY A 274 -0.09 22.57 23.79
N VAL A 275 -1.03 22.74 22.86
CA VAL A 275 -1.00 23.74 21.79
C VAL A 275 -2.15 24.72 22.00
N SER A 276 -1.84 26.00 22.08
CA SER A 276 -2.79 27.10 22.10
C SER A 276 -2.92 27.67 20.70
N ILE A 277 -4.14 27.91 20.22
CA ILE A 277 -4.36 28.55 18.91
C ILE A 277 -3.77 29.96 18.90
N GLY A 278 -3.95 30.74 19.97
CA GLY A 278 -3.41 32.10 20.06
C GLY A 278 -1.88 32.13 20.03
N ASP A 279 -1.22 31.20 20.73
CA ASP A 279 0.24 31.11 20.71
C ASP A 279 0.74 30.69 19.32
N LEU A 280 0.02 29.77 18.67
CA LEU A 280 0.33 29.35 17.31
C LEU A 280 0.19 30.51 16.31
N GLU A 281 -0.87 31.30 16.40
CA GLU A 281 -1.11 32.45 15.52
C GLU A 281 0.00 33.50 15.66
N LEU A 282 0.42 33.79 16.89
CA LEU A 282 1.54 34.71 17.16
C LEU A 282 2.86 34.16 16.58
N GLU A 283 3.18 32.89 16.83
CA GLU A 283 4.39 32.26 16.31
C GLU A 283 4.40 32.21 14.77
N VAL A 284 3.25 31.95 14.13
CA VAL A 284 3.11 31.97 12.67
C VAL A 284 3.28 33.39 12.12
N ALA A 285 2.74 34.41 12.78
CA ALA A 285 2.95 35.82 12.42
C ALA A 285 4.43 36.20 12.49
N ASP A 286 5.13 35.84 13.57
CA ASP A 286 6.56 36.10 13.73
C ASP A 286 7.40 35.35 12.70
N MET A 287 7.04 34.10 12.38
CA MET A 287 7.74 33.31 11.36
C MET A 287 7.57 33.93 9.97
N THR A 288 6.34 34.32 9.61
CA THR A 288 6.03 34.88 8.29
C THR A 288 6.65 36.27 8.07
N ALA A 289 6.85 37.04 9.14
CA ALA A 289 7.59 38.30 9.10
C ALA A 289 9.13 38.12 9.01
N SER A 290 9.65 36.92 9.29
CA SER A 290 11.09 36.62 9.27
C SER A 290 11.54 36.05 7.94
N ASP A 291 12.30 36.86 7.18
CA ASP A 291 12.94 36.42 5.92
C ASP A 291 13.82 35.18 6.11
N ILE A 292 14.52 35.07 7.26
CA ILE A 292 15.43 33.97 7.57
C ILE A 292 14.64 32.65 7.68
N TRP A 293 13.54 32.65 8.44
CA TRP A 293 12.75 31.42 8.66
C TRP A 293 11.91 31.05 7.44
N MET A 294 11.37 32.04 6.73
CA MET A 294 10.72 31.83 5.44
C MET A 294 11.69 31.24 4.40
N ALA A 295 12.92 31.75 4.32
CA ALA A 295 13.95 31.20 3.44
C ALA A 295 14.31 29.76 3.81
N LYS A 296 14.33 29.41 5.10
CA LYS A 296 14.60 28.04 5.56
C LYS A 296 13.56 27.04 5.06
N PHE A 297 12.26 27.35 5.17
CA PHE A 297 11.23 26.45 4.65
C PHE A 297 11.22 26.37 3.11
N LYS A 298 11.54 27.47 2.42
CA LYS A 298 11.78 27.43 0.97
C LYS A 298 12.95 26.50 0.62
N ALA A 299 14.06 26.58 1.36
CA ALA A 299 15.23 25.73 1.17
C ALA A 299 14.91 24.25 1.47
N LEU A 300 14.11 23.97 2.51
CA LEU A 300 13.60 22.62 2.79
C LEU A 300 12.85 22.06 1.57
N ASN A 301 11.94 22.83 0.98
CA ASN A 301 11.17 22.38 -0.18
C ASN A 301 12.05 22.11 -1.41
N VAL A 302 13.10 22.90 -1.62
CA VAL A 302 14.12 22.63 -2.67
C VAL A 302 14.88 21.32 -2.40
N GLN A 303 15.23 21.04 -1.14
CA GLN A 303 15.91 19.79 -0.77
C GLN A 303 14.99 18.58 -0.91
N LEU A 304 13.72 18.68 -0.51
CA LEU A 304 12.71 17.64 -0.71
C LEU A 304 12.51 17.35 -2.20
N GLU A 305 12.49 18.38 -3.05
CA GLU A 305 12.48 18.21 -4.50
C GLU A 305 13.73 17.45 -4.99
N GLY A 306 14.91 17.79 -4.48
CA GLY A 306 16.16 17.09 -4.78
C GLY A 306 16.10 15.60 -4.43
N ILE A 307 15.57 15.25 -3.25
CA ILE A 307 15.32 13.87 -2.82
C ILE A 307 14.38 13.17 -3.80
N ALA A 308 13.27 13.80 -4.18
CA ALA A 308 12.32 13.23 -5.13
C ALA A 308 12.96 12.96 -6.51
N ARG A 309 13.77 13.89 -7.02
CA ARG A 309 14.51 13.72 -8.28
C ARG A 309 15.52 12.57 -8.20
N GLN A 310 16.26 12.48 -7.09
CA GLN A 310 17.23 11.40 -6.89
C GLN A 310 16.54 10.03 -6.81
N ARG A 311 15.43 9.93 -6.06
CA ARG A 311 14.60 8.72 -6.00
C ARG A 311 14.11 8.31 -7.40
N ALA A 312 13.61 9.26 -8.19
CA ALA A 312 13.15 8.99 -9.56
C ALA A 312 14.27 8.49 -10.47
N LYS A 313 15.47 9.10 -10.38
CA LYS A 313 16.65 8.66 -11.13
C LYS A 313 17.02 7.21 -10.78
N LEU A 314 17.22 6.92 -9.49
CA LEU A 314 17.58 5.56 -9.06
C LEU A 314 16.52 4.52 -9.41
N ALA A 315 15.23 4.88 -9.38
CA ALA A 315 14.16 4.00 -9.81
C ALA A 315 14.27 3.66 -11.31
N SER A 316 14.56 4.65 -12.16
CA SER A 316 14.78 4.43 -13.60
C SER A 316 15.98 3.52 -13.88
N GLU A 317 17.03 3.63 -13.08
CA GLU A 317 18.24 2.80 -13.15
C GLU A 317 18.10 1.45 -12.41
N HIS A 318 16.92 1.15 -11.85
CA HIS A 318 16.64 -0.08 -11.08
C HIS A 318 17.56 -0.26 -9.84
N GLN A 319 18.10 0.83 -9.31
CA GLN A 319 19.05 0.86 -8.18
C GLN A 319 18.33 0.92 -6.82
N TRP A 320 17.54 -0.12 -6.51
CA TRP A 320 16.71 -0.18 -5.30
C TRP A 320 17.51 -0.19 -3.99
N THR A 321 18.74 -0.71 -3.99
CA THR A 321 19.62 -0.73 -2.82
C THR A 321 20.16 0.65 -2.48
N GLU A 322 20.55 1.43 -3.48
CA GLU A 322 21.04 2.80 -3.31
C GLU A 322 19.90 3.74 -2.90
N MET A 323 18.69 3.49 -3.40
CA MET A 323 17.51 4.27 -3.01
C MET A 323 17.22 4.20 -1.51
N LYS A 324 17.52 3.07 -0.86
CA LYS A 324 17.38 2.92 0.60
C LYS A 324 18.40 3.75 1.39
N LYS A 325 19.45 4.26 0.75
CA LYS A 325 20.48 5.11 1.38
C LYS A 325 20.16 6.61 1.28
N ILE A 326 19.17 6.99 0.46
CA ILE A 326 18.73 8.39 0.36
C ILE A 326 18.18 8.83 1.73
N GLN A 327 18.51 10.05 2.13
CA GLN A 327 17.96 10.68 3.33
C GLN A 327 16.43 10.61 3.34
N ALA A 328 15.84 10.24 4.46
CA ALA A 328 14.39 10.15 4.59
C ALA A 328 13.77 11.56 4.67
N GLU A 329 12.60 11.74 4.04
CA GLU A 329 11.93 13.05 3.95
C GLU A 329 11.50 13.55 5.34
N ASP A 330 10.98 12.65 6.17
CA ASP A 330 10.59 12.92 7.56
C ASP A 330 11.77 13.37 8.42
N GLU A 331 12.93 12.72 8.32
CA GLU A 331 14.15 13.11 9.03
C GLU A 331 14.62 14.51 8.64
N LEU A 332 14.58 14.84 7.34
CA LEU A 332 14.96 16.17 6.86
C LEU A 332 14.00 17.26 7.37
N ILE A 333 12.70 16.99 7.32
CA ILE A 333 11.68 17.92 7.81
C ILE A 333 11.83 18.11 9.32
N LEU A 334 11.98 17.02 10.09
CA LEU A 334 12.20 17.07 11.53
C LEU A 334 13.44 17.88 11.91
N LYS A 335 14.56 17.66 11.19
CA LYS A 335 15.78 18.45 11.39
C LYS A 335 15.52 19.94 11.19
N THR A 336 14.80 20.31 10.13
CA THR A 336 14.49 21.70 9.82
C THR A 336 13.68 22.36 10.94
N TRP A 337 12.66 21.67 11.46
CA TRP A 337 11.86 22.15 12.59
C TRP A 337 12.67 22.30 13.89
N ASN A 338 13.57 21.36 14.18
CA ASN A 338 14.44 21.41 15.36
C ASN A 338 15.49 22.53 15.32
N GLU A 339 15.77 23.09 14.15
CA GLU A 339 16.69 24.23 14.01
C GLU A 339 16.02 25.58 14.29
N LEU A 340 14.69 25.63 14.46
CA LEU A 340 14.00 26.86 14.85
C LEU A 340 14.29 27.23 16.32
N PRO A 341 14.31 28.53 16.66
CA PRO A 341 14.43 29.00 18.03
C PRO A 341 13.33 28.46 18.94
N LEU A 342 13.62 28.38 20.23
CA LEU A 342 12.65 27.96 21.26
C LEU A 342 11.39 28.84 21.33
N THR A 343 11.40 30.03 20.73
CA THR A 343 10.21 30.89 20.61
C THR A 343 9.14 30.26 19.71
N TYR A 344 9.50 29.36 18.78
CA TYR A 344 8.57 28.68 17.87
C TYR A 344 8.13 27.29 18.38
N HIS A 345 8.15 27.09 19.70
CA HIS A 345 7.88 25.79 20.32
C HIS A 345 6.48 25.25 20.05
N THR A 346 5.47 26.11 19.85
CA THR A 346 4.10 25.70 19.53
C THR A 346 4.03 25.15 18.12
N MET A 347 4.61 25.85 17.15
CA MET A 347 4.72 25.38 15.75
C MET A 347 5.56 24.10 15.66
N GLN A 348 6.67 24.00 16.40
CA GLN A 348 7.47 22.78 16.51
C GLN A 348 6.64 21.62 17.05
N ARG A 349 5.81 21.84 18.08
CA ARG A 349 4.95 20.80 18.64
C ARG A 349 3.91 20.31 17.62
N VAL A 350 3.28 21.22 16.88
CA VAL A 350 2.32 20.87 15.81
C VAL A 350 3.00 20.05 14.72
N SER A 351 4.15 20.50 14.23
CA SER A 351 4.86 19.80 13.14
C SER A 351 5.35 18.42 13.55
N ILE A 352 5.95 18.28 14.74
CA ILE A 352 6.35 16.98 15.30
C ILE A 352 5.13 16.07 15.45
N ALA A 353 4.00 16.60 15.92
CA ALA A 353 2.77 15.83 16.03
C ALA A 353 2.34 15.23 14.69
N VAL A 354 2.35 16.04 13.63
CA VAL A 354 2.00 15.60 12.27
C VAL A 354 3.01 14.59 11.72
N LEU A 355 4.31 14.79 11.95
CA LEU A 355 5.36 13.85 11.53
C LEU A 355 5.23 12.47 12.19
N THR A 356 4.66 12.37 13.39
CA THR A 356 4.43 11.07 14.04
C THR A 356 3.25 10.29 13.46
N MET A 357 2.37 10.93 12.69
CA MET A 357 1.21 10.28 12.08
C MET A 357 1.68 9.27 11.02
N PHE A 358 1.14 8.05 11.07
CA PHE A 358 1.51 6.93 10.18
C PHE A 358 2.97 6.43 10.26
N GLY A 359 3.77 6.91 11.23
CA GLY A 359 5.19 6.54 11.35
C GLY A 359 5.48 5.04 11.51
N SER A 360 4.49 4.24 11.92
CA SER A 360 4.62 2.78 12.09
C SER A 360 3.72 1.95 11.17
N THR A 361 2.91 2.57 10.31
CA THR A 361 1.86 1.84 9.55
C THR A 361 2.46 0.80 8.62
N TYR A 362 3.56 1.13 7.93
CA TYR A 362 4.28 0.16 7.11
C TYR A 362 4.82 -1.02 7.92
N ALA A 363 5.51 -0.75 9.04
CA ALA A 363 6.09 -1.79 9.89
C ALA A 363 5.00 -2.70 10.49
N CYS A 364 3.88 -2.11 10.89
CA CYS A 364 2.70 -2.81 11.40
C CYS A 364 2.11 -3.75 10.33
N GLU A 365 1.92 -3.25 9.10
CA GLU A 365 1.39 -4.05 7.99
C GLU A 365 2.35 -5.16 7.55
N GLN A 366 3.66 -4.89 7.48
CA GLN A 366 4.65 -5.96 7.25
C GLN A 366 4.56 -7.03 8.33
N SER A 367 4.44 -6.63 9.60
CA SER A 367 4.26 -7.55 10.73
C SER A 367 3.01 -8.41 10.59
N PHE A 368 1.86 -7.82 10.26
CA PHE A 368 0.64 -8.60 10.00
C PHE A 368 0.81 -9.55 8.80
N SER A 369 1.53 -9.15 7.75
CA SER A 369 1.87 -10.07 6.64
C SER A 369 2.65 -11.27 7.12
N HIS A 370 3.71 -11.03 7.88
CA HIS A 370 4.60 -12.07 8.34
C HIS A 370 3.82 -13.02 9.23
N MET A 371 2.99 -12.49 10.12
CA MET A 371 2.10 -13.28 10.96
C MET A 371 1.16 -14.15 10.13
N ASN A 372 0.47 -13.60 9.12
CA ASN A 372 -0.44 -14.38 8.28
C ASN A 372 0.29 -15.45 7.45
N ASN A 373 1.49 -15.15 6.97
CA ASN A 373 2.34 -16.13 6.29
C ASN A 373 2.90 -17.21 7.23
N ILE A 374 3.06 -16.91 8.52
CA ILE A 374 3.46 -17.89 9.53
C ILE A 374 2.26 -18.75 9.93
N LYS A 375 1.07 -18.15 10.08
CA LYS A 375 -0.20 -18.81 10.36
C LYS A 375 -0.78 -19.46 9.09
N THR A 376 -0.03 -20.37 8.46
CA THR A 376 -0.56 -21.20 7.38
C THR A 376 -1.41 -22.34 7.97
N ASN A 377 -2.47 -22.74 7.27
CA ASN A 377 -3.29 -23.91 7.62
C ASN A 377 -2.50 -25.23 7.72
N LEU A 378 -1.27 -25.25 7.21
CA LEU A 378 -0.34 -26.39 7.28
C LEU A 378 0.41 -26.50 8.63
N ARG A 379 0.29 -25.51 9.53
CA ARG A 379 0.95 -25.50 10.85
C ARG A 379 -0.06 -25.73 11.97
N SER A 380 -0.42 -26.99 12.18
CA SER A 380 -1.38 -27.43 13.21
C SER A 380 -0.86 -27.34 14.66
N ARG A 381 0.41 -26.98 14.88
CA ARG A 381 1.09 -26.97 16.21
C ARG A 381 1.68 -25.61 16.61
N LEU A 382 1.24 -24.52 15.99
CA LEU A 382 1.77 -23.19 16.31
C LEU A 382 1.24 -22.73 17.68
N THR A 383 2.11 -22.59 18.68
CA THR A 383 1.81 -21.94 19.97
C THR A 383 2.10 -20.44 19.92
N ASP A 384 1.56 -19.65 20.85
CA ASP A 384 1.83 -18.21 20.94
C ASP A 384 3.32 -17.90 21.09
N ASP A 385 4.06 -18.69 21.89
CA ASP A 385 5.51 -18.55 22.05
C ASP A 385 6.26 -18.81 20.73
N SER A 386 5.88 -19.87 20.01
CA SER A 386 6.50 -20.21 18.73
C SER A 386 6.17 -19.18 17.63
N LEU A 387 4.96 -18.61 17.65
CA LEU A 387 4.58 -17.52 16.77
C LEU A 387 5.38 -16.26 17.08
N ASN A 388 5.49 -15.90 18.36
CA ASN A 388 6.27 -14.75 18.82
C ASN A 388 7.74 -14.88 18.41
N ALA A 389 8.34 -16.06 18.57
CA ALA A 389 9.71 -16.33 18.12
C ALA A 389 9.85 -16.17 16.59
N CYS A 390 8.93 -16.74 15.80
CA CYS A 390 8.93 -16.59 14.34
C CYS A 390 8.77 -15.12 13.90
N MET A 391 7.90 -14.37 14.60
CA MET A 391 7.70 -12.94 14.37
C MET A 391 8.96 -12.14 14.68
N LYS A 392 9.61 -12.39 15.82
CA LYS A 392 10.89 -11.76 16.18
C LYS A 392 11.97 -12.02 15.12
N LEU A 393 12.09 -13.26 14.64
CA LEU A 393 13.04 -13.61 13.57
C LEU A 393 12.74 -12.90 12.24
N ARG A 394 11.45 -12.69 11.90
CA ARG A 394 11.05 -12.01 10.66
C ARG A 394 11.17 -10.50 10.72
N LEU A 395 10.98 -9.90 11.90
CA LEU A 395 10.95 -8.45 12.09
C LEU A 395 12.28 -7.86 12.54
N THR A 396 13.19 -8.68 13.04
CA THR A 396 14.51 -8.21 13.47
C THR A 396 15.39 -7.84 12.28
N LYS A 397 16.21 -6.80 12.46
CA LYS A 397 17.34 -6.47 11.56
C LYS A 397 18.57 -7.33 11.84
N TYR A 398 18.53 -8.16 12.88
CA TYR A 398 19.62 -9.05 13.25
C TYR A 398 19.76 -10.17 12.22
N GLU A 399 20.93 -10.30 11.61
CA GLU A 399 21.29 -11.44 10.77
C GLU A 399 22.14 -12.41 11.61
N PRO A 400 21.56 -13.55 12.05
CA PRO A 400 22.35 -14.56 12.76
C PRO A 400 23.47 -15.08 11.86
N ASP A 401 24.65 -15.31 12.42
CA ASP A 401 25.71 -16.02 11.71
C ASP A 401 25.37 -17.51 11.61
N TYR A 402 24.59 -17.86 10.60
CA TYR A 402 24.17 -19.22 10.34
C TYR A 402 25.35 -20.17 10.10
N LYS A 403 26.50 -19.67 9.62
CA LYS A 403 27.69 -20.51 9.42
C LYS A 403 28.31 -20.88 10.75
N ALA A 404 28.38 -19.96 11.71
CA ALA A 404 28.84 -20.25 13.06
C ALA A 404 27.87 -21.20 13.79
N ILE A 405 26.56 -20.96 13.69
CA ILE A 405 25.53 -21.81 14.32
C ILE A 405 25.51 -23.22 13.69
N SER A 406 25.62 -23.32 12.36
CA SER A 406 25.63 -24.63 11.70
C SER A 406 26.84 -25.47 12.07
N LYS A 407 27.98 -24.86 12.43
CA LYS A 407 29.16 -25.59 12.87
C LYS A 407 29.00 -26.21 14.27
N THR A 408 28.09 -25.68 15.09
CA THR A 408 27.84 -26.19 16.46
C THR A 408 26.72 -27.22 16.53
N MET A 409 25.96 -27.42 15.44
CA MET A 409 24.90 -28.41 15.38
C MET A 409 25.41 -29.76 14.85
N GLN A 410 25.19 -30.85 15.58
CA GLN A 410 25.50 -32.20 15.10
C GLN A 410 24.62 -32.56 13.89
N HIS A 411 25.26 -32.89 12.77
CA HIS A 411 24.57 -33.44 11.60
C HIS A 411 24.14 -34.88 11.89
N GLN A 412 22.84 -35.13 12.06
CA GLN A 412 22.32 -36.48 11.86
C GLN A 412 22.31 -36.78 10.36
N LYS A 413 23.25 -37.62 9.92
CA LYS A 413 23.15 -38.24 8.61
C LYS A 413 21.95 -39.19 8.64
N SER A 414 20.91 -38.89 7.87
CA SER A 414 19.90 -39.90 7.54
C SER A 414 20.61 -41.02 6.80
N HIS A 415 20.47 -42.24 7.32
CA HIS A 415 20.85 -43.45 6.60
C HIS A 415 19.88 -43.71 5.45
#